data_AF-A0A238L7M5-F1
#
_entry.id   AF-A0A238L7M5-F1
#
_cell.length_a   1.000
_cell.length_b   1.000
_cell.length_c   1.000
_cell.angle_alpha   90.00
_cell.angle_beta   90.00
_cell.angle_gamma   90.00
#
_symmetry.space_group_name_H-M   'P 1'
#
loop_
_entity.id
_entity.type
_entity.pdbx_description
1 polymer ?
#
loop_
_entity_poly.entity_id
_entity_poly.type
_entity_poly.pdbx_seq_one_letter_code
_entity_poly.pdbx_strand_id
1 'polypeptide(L)'
;MRRAYWRRELDRLHLDQGQFDDAAHAVFMEAPAKARARAERKALIAATLTGLRARGLKGKELFAVVRQKFGKDGTSDKDLMRVERRVKGVDPINYAPALLDNYKPTAKHAEFSEEAWRFFLTMIRDAAPDWPLKEAWRRVRDAGRVTGWSVPSYATFFRRWKELSEAQRMHARHGRDETAKRLSIPAQRDRRRSCRLSWFPWTGARSISGWTGATARRRGP
;
A
#
# COMPACT_ATOMS: atom_id res chain seq x y z
N MET A 1 -10.80 20.82 8.85
CA MET A 1 -11.24 22.18 8.45
C MET A 1 -11.30 22.41 6.92
N ARG A 2 -10.30 22.02 6.13
CA ARG A 2 -10.28 22.21 4.65
C ARG A 2 -11.48 21.60 3.89
N ARG A 3 -11.85 20.35 4.17
CA ARG A 3 -12.98 19.67 3.50
C ARG A 3 -14.29 20.45 3.67
N ALA A 4 -14.56 20.94 4.87
CA ALA A 4 -15.76 21.73 5.15
C ALA A 4 -15.78 23.08 4.41
N TYR A 5 -14.63 23.73 4.24
CA TYR A 5 -14.52 24.94 3.41
C TYR A 5 -14.89 24.65 1.95
N TRP A 6 -14.31 23.61 1.35
CA TRP A 6 -14.61 23.25 -0.04
C TRP A 6 -16.06 22.84 -0.26
N ARG A 7 -16.67 22.11 0.68
CA ARG A 7 -18.11 21.82 0.62
C ARG A 7 -18.95 23.09 0.51
N ARG A 8 -18.76 24.03 1.45
CA ARG A 8 -19.48 25.31 1.46
C ARG A 8 -19.26 26.13 0.19
N GLU A 9 -18.03 26.15 -0.33
CA GLU A 9 -17.72 26.93 -1.54
C GLU A 9 -18.32 26.30 -2.80
N LEU A 10 -18.32 24.97 -2.92
CA LEU A 10 -18.96 24.26 -4.02
C LEU A 10 -20.49 24.40 -3.97
N ASP A 11 -21.07 24.33 -2.77
CA ASP A 11 -22.50 24.56 -2.57
C ASP A 11 -22.90 25.98 -3.00
N ARG A 12 -22.09 27.00 -2.65
CA ARG A 12 -22.27 28.40 -3.11
C ARG A 12 -22.19 28.54 -4.63
N LEU A 13 -21.38 27.70 -5.27
CA LEU A 13 -21.26 27.69 -6.73
C LEU A 13 -22.34 26.84 -7.41
N HIS A 14 -23.19 26.16 -6.64
CA HIS A 14 -24.20 25.20 -7.12
C HIS A 14 -23.58 24.07 -7.94
N LEU A 15 -22.43 23.57 -7.50
CA LEU A 15 -21.75 22.44 -8.11
C LEU A 15 -21.93 21.18 -7.26
N ASP A 16 -22.20 20.05 -7.92
CA ASP A 16 -22.10 18.75 -7.26
C ASP A 16 -20.66 18.51 -6.83
N GLN A 17 -20.48 18.07 -5.59
CA GLN A 17 -19.17 17.91 -4.98
C GLN A 17 -18.42 16.70 -5.56
N GLY A 18 -19.17 15.65 -5.92
CA GLY A 18 -18.63 14.36 -6.34
C GLY A 18 -17.98 13.56 -5.20
N GLN A 19 -17.23 12.52 -5.56
CA GLN A 19 -16.62 11.60 -4.61
C GLN A 19 -15.27 12.14 -4.11
N PHE A 20 -15.02 12.03 -2.81
CA PHE A 20 -13.74 12.42 -2.23
C PHE A 20 -12.68 11.32 -2.43
N ASP A 21 -11.52 11.69 -2.99
CA ASP A 21 -10.40 10.75 -3.18
C ASP A 21 -9.38 10.90 -2.03
N ASP A 22 -9.47 10.00 -1.04
CA ASP A 22 -8.59 10.04 0.13
C ASP A 22 -7.10 9.92 -0.23
N ALA A 23 -6.76 9.14 -1.25
CA ALA A 23 -5.37 8.93 -1.66
C ALA A 23 -4.78 10.20 -2.31
N ALA A 24 -5.53 10.84 -3.20
CA ALA A 24 -5.10 12.09 -3.81
C ALA A 24 -4.94 13.22 -2.78
N HIS A 25 -5.85 13.28 -1.80
CA HIS A 25 -5.76 14.27 -0.71
C HIS A 25 -4.62 13.98 0.27
N ALA A 26 -4.26 12.71 0.50
CA ALA A 26 -3.08 12.35 1.30
C ALA A 26 -1.79 12.85 0.64
N VAL A 27 -1.58 12.57 -0.64
CA VAL A 27 -0.42 13.08 -1.41
C VAL A 27 -0.39 14.60 -1.43
N PHE A 28 -1.56 15.24 -1.54
CA PHE A 28 -1.67 16.68 -1.47
C PHE A 28 -1.17 17.23 -0.13
N MET A 29 -1.47 16.57 0.99
CA MET A 29 -1.07 17.00 2.33
C MET A 29 0.44 16.95 2.56
N GLU A 30 1.13 16.01 1.94
CA GLU A 30 2.60 15.88 2.00
C GLU A 30 3.32 17.00 1.23
N ALA A 31 2.62 17.69 0.32
CA ALA A 31 3.22 18.72 -0.49
C ALA A 31 3.58 19.99 0.33
N PRO A 32 4.65 20.72 -0.06
CA PRO A 32 5.03 21.96 0.59
C PRO A 32 3.88 22.97 0.66
N ALA A 33 3.77 23.70 1.77
CA ALA A 33 2.66 24.63 2.01
C ALA A 33 2.46 25.65 0.85
N LYS A 34 3.56 26.17 0.29
CA LYS A 34 3.53 27.08 -0.86
C LYS A 34 2.93 26.43 -2.12
N ALA A 35 3.22 25.15 -2.35
CA ALA A 35 2.67 24.39 -3.48
C ALA A 35 1.17 24.11 -3.27
N ARG A 36 0.79 23.74 -2.04
CA ARG A 36 -0.63 23.55 -1.66
C ARG A 36 -1.45 24.83 -1.84
N ALA A 37 -0.97 25.97 -1.35
CA ALA A 37 -1.67 27.24 -1.48
C ALA A 37 -1.88 27.65 -2.95
N ARG A 38 -0.87 27.43 -3.80
CA ARG A 38 -0.99 27.69 -5.24
C ARG A 38 -2.04 26.78 -5.90
N ALA A 39 -2.05 25.50 -5.55
CA ALA A 39 -2.99 24.53 -6.07
C ALA A 39 -4.43 24.80 -5.59
N GLU A 40 -4.61 25.19 -4.32
CA GLU A 40 -5.90 25.62 -3.76
C GLU A 40 -6.44 26.85 -4.50
N ARG A 41 -5.59 27.85 -4.76
CA ARG A 41 -5.98 29.02 -5.55
C ARG A 41 -6.42 28.61 -6.97
N LYS A 42 -5.67 27.74 -7.63
CA LYS A 42 -6.05 27.21 -8.97
C LYS A 42 -7.35 26.43 -8.92
N ALA A 43 -7.60 25.66 -7.85
CA ALA A 43 -8.85 24.91 -7.67
C ALA A 43 -10.05 25.84 -7.51
N LEU A 44 -9.87 26.98 -6.84
CA LEU A 44 -10.96 27.95 -6.66
C LEU A 44 -11.31 28.64 -7.98
N ILE A 45 -10.29 28.91 -8.80
CA ILE A 45 -10.45 29.37 -10.19
C ILE A 45 -11.19 28.31 -11.01
N ALA A 46 -10.77 27.03 -10.93
CA ALA A 46 -11.40 25.92 -11.65
C ALA A 46 -12.88 25.72 -11.26
N ALA A 47 -13.19 25.76 -9.97
CA ALA A 47 -14.56 25.68 -9.47
C ALA A 47 -15.40 26.86 -9.96
N THR A 48 -14.86 28.08 -9.91
CA THR A 48 -15.56 29.27 -10.43
C THR A 48 -15.82 29.15 -11.94
N LEU A 49 -14.83 28.70 -12.73
CA LEU A 49 -15.00 28.45 -14.17
C LEU A 49 -16.10 27.43 -14.44
N THR A 50 -16.11 26.33 -13.68
CA THR A 50 -17.11 25.25 -13.83
C THR A 50 -18.51 25.77 -13.50
N GLY A 51 -18.66 26.50 -12.39
CA GLY A 51 -19.95 27.06 -11.97
C GLY A 51 -20.48 28.13 -12.93
N LEU A 52 -19.62 29.01 -13.45
CA LEU A 52 -20.02 30.01 -14.44
C LEU A 52 -20.40 29.38 -15.79
N ARG A 53 -19.72 28.33 -16.23
CA ARG A 53 -20.12 27.55 -17.42
C ARG A 53 -21.46 26.87 -17.22
N ALA A 54 -21.72 26.30 -16.05
CA ALA A 54 -23.02 25.69 -15.73
C ALA A 54 -24.16 26.73 -15.79
N ARG A 55 -23.86 28.01 -15.53
CA ARG A 55 -24.79 29.14 -15.66
C ARG A 55 -24.86 29.72 -17.08
N GLY A 56 -24.16 29.13 -18.04
CA GLY A 56 -24.25 29.48 -19.46
C GLY A 56 -23.18 30.45 -19.98
N LEU A 57 -22.28 30.96 -19.15
CA LEU A 57 -21.20 31.85 -19.62
C LEU A 57 -20.16 31.06 -20.42
N LYS A 58 -19.70 31.64 -21.54
CA LYS A 58 -18.75 30.99 -22.46
C LYS A 58 -17.70 31.97 -22.96
N GLY A 59 -16.61 31.42 -23.50
CA GLY A 59 -15.61 32.18 -24.26
C GLY A 59 -14.92 33.28 -23.46
N LYS A 60 -14.77 34.45 -24.08
CA LYS A 60 -14.00 35.59 -23.52
C LYS A 60 -14.69 36.21 -22.30
N GLU A 61 -16.02 36.24 -22.27
CA GLU A 61 -16.79 36.79 -21.16
C GLU A 61 -16.52 36.02 -19.86
N LEU A 62 -16.52 34.68 -19.94
CA LEU A 62 -16.17 33.81 -18.82
C LEU A 62 -14.78 34.15 -18.24
N PHE A 63 -13.78 34.29 -19.10
CA PHE A 63 -12.41 34.58 -18.67
C PHE A 63 -12.27 36.01 -18.11
N ALA A 64 -13.01 36.97 -18.66
CA ALA A 64 -13.05 38.34 -18.15
C ALA A 64 -13.61 38.38 -16.71
N VAL A 65 -14.72 37.69 -16.44
CA VAL A 65 -15.33 37.60 -15.10
C VAL A 65 -14.37 36.95 -14.10
N VAL A 66 -13.72 35.86 -14.50
CA VAL A 66 -12.73 35.19 -13.64
C VAL A 66 -11.52 36.08 -13.37
N ARG A 67 -11.01 36.78 -14.39
CA ARG A 67 -9.90 37.73 -14.22
C ARG A 67 -10.26 38.90 -13.31
N GLN A 68 -11.50 39.40 -13.40
CA GLN A 68 -12.01 40.44 -12.51
C GLN A 68 -12.02 39.96 -11.04
N LYS A 69 -12.43 38.70 -10.79
CA LYS A 69 -12.50 38.13 -9.45
C LYS A 69 -11.13 37.79 -8.84
N PHE A 70 -10.19 37.28 -9.64
CA PHE A 70 -8.92 36.72 -9.13
C PHE A 70 -7.68 37.57 -9.42
N GLY A 71 -7.82 38.69 -10.14
CA GLY A 71 -6.71 39.54 -10.56
C GLY A 71 -5.93 38.95 -11.75
N LYS A 72 -4.73 39.49 -12.01
CA LYS A 72 -3.90 39.13 -13.19
C LYS A 72 -3.09 37.85 -13.02
N ASP A 73 -2.79 37.45 -11.79
CA ASP A 73 -1.89 36.33 -11.52
C ASP A 73 -2.54 34.98 -11.82
N GLY A 74 -1.99 34.24 -12.79
CA GLY A 74 -2.47 32.91 -13.17
C GLY A 74 -3.88 32.91 -13.78
N THR A 75 -4.31 34.03 -14.35
CA THR A 75 -5.60 34.21 -15.05
C THR A 75 -5.42 34.63 -16.51
N SER A 76 -4.22 34.42 -17.07
CA SER A 76 -4.04 34.52 -18.52
C SER A 76 -4.90 33.48 -19.23
N ASP A 77 -5.34 33.75 -20.46
CA ASP A 77 -6.19 32.82 -21.20
C ASP A 77 -5.54 31.43 -21.31
N LYS A 78 -4.22 31.39 -21.53
CA LYS A 78 -3.44 30.13 -21.55
C LYS A 78 -3.45 29.40 -20.21
N ASP A 79 -3.38 30.13 -19.09
CA ASP A 79 -3.41 29.52 -17.76
C ASP A 79 -4.78 28.97 -17.42
N LEU A 80 -5.86 29.73 -17.72
CA LEU A 80 -7.23 29.28 -17.51
C LEU A 80 -7.53 28.03 -18.33
N MET A 81 -7.14 28.01 -19.62
CA MET A 81 -7.25 26.82 -20.46
C MET A 81 -6.44 25.62 -19.93
N ARG A 82 -5.26 25.86 -19.34
CA ARG A 82 -4.44 24.80 -18.73
C ARG A 82 -5.12 24.24 -17.48
N VAL A 83 -5.71 25.10 -16.66
CA VAL A 83 -6.47 24.70 -15.48
C VAL A 83 -7.67 23.85 -15.89
N GLU A 84 -8.49 24.33 -16.84
CA GLU A 84 -9.65 23.58 -17.36
C GLU A 84 -9.26 22.20 -17.89
N ARG A 85 -8.16 22.12 -18.64
CA ARG A 85 -7.67 20.84 -19.18
C ARG A 85 -7.31 19.85 -18.07
N ARG A 86 -6.70 20.32 -16.97
CA ARG A 86 -6.24 19.45 -15.88
C ARG A 86 -7.39 18.95 -15.00
N VAL A 87 -8.48 19.68 -14.91
CA VAL A 87 -9.66 19.30 -14.10
C VAL A 87 -10.75 18.59 -14.89
N LYS A 88 -10.57 18.43 -16.21
CA LYS A 88 -11.56 17.75 -17.06
C LYS A 88 -11.77 16.30 -16.59
N GLY A 89 -12.98 15.98 -16.16
CA GLY A 89 -13.35 14.65 -15.67
C GLY A 89 -12.94 14.36 -14.23
N VAL A 90 -12.53 15.39 -13.48
CA VAL A 90 -12.25 15.30 -12.04
C VAL A 90 -13.44 15.88 -11.29
N ASP A 91 -13.81 15.26 -10.16
CA ASP A 91 -14.85 15.81 -9.31
C ASP A 91 -14.40 17.12 -8.65
N PRO A 92 -15.27 18.14 -8.51
CA PRO A 92 -14.88 19.46 -7.99
C PRO A 92 -14.19 19.44 -6.62
N ILE A 93 -14.55 18.50 -5.74
CA ILE A 93 -13.90 18.34 -4.42
C ILE A 93 -12.41 17.91 -4.52
N ASN A 94 -11.98 17.39 -5.67
CA ASN A 94 -10.63 16.90 -5.93
C ASN A 94 -9.82 17.82 -6.87
N TYR A 95 -10.29 19.04 -7.17
CA TYR A 95 -9.55 19.97 -8.03
C TYR A 95 -8.18 20.38 -7.45
N ALA A 96 -8.08 20.62 -6.14
CA ALA A 96 -6.83 21.01 -5.49
C ALA A 96 -5.71 19.96 -5.64
N PRO A 97 -5.92 18.67 -5.32
CA PRO A 97 -4.91 17.64 -5.57
C PRO A 97 -4.56 17.51 -7.06
N ALA A 98 -5.54 17.57 -7.97
CA ALA A 98 -5.30 17.45 -9.42
C ALA A 98 -4.45 18.61 -10.00
N LEU A 99 -4.52 19.79 -9.39
CA LEU A 99 -3.83 21.01 -9.83
C LEU A 99 -2.49 21.27 -9.13
N LEU A 100 -2.02 20.33 -8.30
CA LEU A 100 -0.69 20.40 -7.72
C LEU A 100 0.39 20.36 -8.83
N ASP A 101 1.39 21.24 -8.76
CA ASP A 101 2.35 21.46 -9.86
C ASP A 101 3.13 20.18 -10.26
N ASN A 102 3.29 19.23 -9.34
CA ASN A 102 3.94 17.93 -9.56
C ASN A 102 2.97 16.73 -9.56
N TYR A 103 1.66 16.96 -9.70
CA TYR A 103 0.70 15.87 -9.84
C TYR A 103 0.97 15.13 -11.16
N LYS A 104 1.70 14.02 -11.07
CA LYS A 104 1.68 12.98 -12.09
C LYS A 104 0.38 12.21 -11.83
N PRO A 105 -0.59 12.20 -12.76
CA PRO A 105 -1.70 11.26 -12.63
C PRO A 105 -1.06 9.89 -12.42
N THR A 106 -1.38 9.24 -11.30
CA THR A 106 -0.89 7.90 -11.02
C THR A 106 -1.36 7.07 -12.20
N ALA A 107 -0.43 6.74 -13.09
CA ALA A 107 -0.73 6.07 -14.34
C ALA A 107 -1.59 4.86 -14.02
N LYS A 108 -2.68 4.67 -14.78
CA LYS A 108 -3.54 3.48 -14.75
C LYS A 108 -2.69 2.30 -14.32
N HIS A 109 -3.04 1.66 -13.21
CA HIS A 109 -2.39 0.42 -12.80
C HIS A 109 -2.32 -0.43 -14.07
N ALA A 110 -1.11 -0.71 -14.55
CA ALA A 110 -0.94 -1.58 -15.69
C ALA A 110 -1.69 -2.85 -15.33
N GLU A 111 -2.65 -3.24 -16.16
CA GLU A 111 -3.44 -4.45 -15.92
C GLU A 111 -2.45 -5.57 -15.64
N PHE A 112 -2.54 -6.14 -14.45
CA PHE A 112 -1.60 -7.12 -13.95
C PHE A 112 -2.42 -8.37 -13.72
N SER A 113 -2.20 -9.38 -14.53
CA SER A 113 -2.85 -10.68 -14.32
C SER A 113 -2.37 -11.30 -13.02
N GLU A 114 -3.28 -11.59 -12.09
CA GLU A 114 -2.97 -12.24 -10.82
C GLU A 114 -2.38 -13.64 -11.03
N GLU A 115 -2.74 -14.30 -12.13
CA GLU A 115 -2.19 -15.58 -12.56
C GLU A 115 -0.69 -15.46 -12.86
N ALA A 116 -0.27 -14.41 -13.57
CA ALA A 116 1.15 -14.13 -13.81
C ALA A 116 1.91 -13.84 -12.50
N TRP A 117 1.26 -13.19 -11.52
CA TRP A 117 1.85 -12.96 -10.20
C TRP A 117 2.06 -14.25 -9.43
N ARG A 118 1.04 -15.11 -9.39
CA ARG A 118 1.12 -16.43 -8.72
C ARG A 118 2.18 -17.29 -9.37
N PHE A 119 2.22 -17.34 -10.70
CA PHE A 119 3.23 -18.09 -11.45
C PHE A 119 4.66 -17.64 -11.10
N PHE A 120 4.88 -16.32 -11.01
CA PHE A 120 6.16 -15.76 -10.56
C PHE A 120 6.52 -16.21 -9.14
N LEU A 121 5.58 -16.11 -8.19
CA LEU A 121 5.81 -16.48 -6.78
C LEU A 121 6.14 -17.97 -6.63
N THR A 122 5.43 -18.84 -7.33
CA THR A 122 5.73 -20.29 -7.36
C THR A 122 7.11 -20.55 -7.94
N MET A 123 7.44 -19.88 -9.04
CA MET A 123 8.72 -20.05 -9.73
C MET A 123 9.91 -19.66 -8.83
N ILE A 124 9.85 -18.52 -8.13
CA ILE A 124 10.93 -18.10 -7.23
C ILE A 124 11.02 -18.94 -5.95
N ARG A 125 9.91 -19.55 -5.52
CA ARG A 125 9.86 -20.47 -4.38
C ARG A 125 10.54 -21.79 -4.70
N ASP A 126 10.29 -22.32 -5.88
CA ASP A 126 10.77 -23.64 -6.30
C ASP A 126 12.21 -23.59 -6.83
N ALA A 127 12.76 -22.39 -7.05
CA ALA A 127 14.12 -22.17 -7.51
C ALA A 127 15.12 -21.98 -6.36
N ALA A 128 16.41 -21.96 -6.71
CA ALA A 128 17.47 -21.68 -5.75
C ALA A 128 17.30 -20.28 -5.11
N PRO A 129 17.64 -20.11 -3.82
CA PRO A 129 17.48 -18.84 -3.08
C PRO A 129 18.09 -17.61 -3.77
N ASP A 130 19.21 -17.79 -4.47
CA ASP A 130 19.95 -16.72 -5.13
C ASP A 130 19.52 -16.50 -6.58
N TRP A 131 18.48 -17.18 -7.04
CA TRP A 131 18.06 -17.07 -8.42
C TRP A 131 17.62 -15.62 -8.76
N PRO A 132 18.12 -15.03 -9.86
CA PRO A 132 17.84 -13.63 -10.18
C PRO A 132 16.36 -13.36 -10.48
N LEU A 133 15.77 -12.39 -9.77
CA LEU A 133 14.36 -11.99 -9.97
C LEU A 133 14.08 -11.49 -11.39
N LYS A 134 15.07 -10.86 -12.04
CA LYS A 134 14.98 -10.42 -13.43
C LYS A 134 14.79 -11.59 -14.39
N GLU A 135 15.37 -12.73 -14.08
CA GLU A 135 15.26 -13.93 -14.89
C GLU A 135 13.90 -14.61 -14.71
N ALA A 136 13.42 -14.72 -13.46
CA ALA A 136 12.06 -15.17 -13.18
C ALA A 136 11.00 -14.27 -13.86
N TRP A 137 11.18 -12.93 -13.84
CA TRP A 137 10.31 -12.01 -14.57
C TRP A 137 10.36 -12.23 -16.09
N ARG A 138 11.54 -12.47 -16.68
CA ARG A 138 11.66 -12.77 -18.12
C ARG A 138 10.83 -14.00 -18.50
N ARG A 139 10.90 -15.06 -17.70
CA ARG A 139 10.10 -16.27 -17.91
C ARG A 139 8.60 -16.03 -17.77
N VAL A 140 8.17 -15.22 -16.81
CA VAL A 140 6.74 -14.84 -16.66
C VAL A 140 6.26 -14.02 -17.84
N ARG A 141 7.07 -13.06 -18.32
CA ARG A 141 6.76 -12.27 -19.52
C ARG A 141 6.64 -13.16 -20.75
N ASP A 142 7.56 -14.11 -20.91
CA ASP A 142 7.57 -15.00 -22.06
C ASP A 142 6.39 -15.99 -22.01
N ALA A 143 6.04 -16.50 -20.82
CA ALA A 143 4.82 -17.29 -20.60
C ALA A 143 3.54 -16.47 -20.86
N GLY A 144 3.51 -15.21 -20.41
CA GLY A 144 2.39 -14.30 -20.63
C GLY A 144 2.07 -14.02 -22.09
N ARG A 145 3.10 -14.07 -22.98
CA ARG A 145 2.90 -13.97 -24.44
C ARG A 145 2.11 -15.15 -25.01
N VAL A 146 2.20 -16.32 -24.39
CA VAL A 146 1.53 -17.55 -24.84
C VAL A 146 0.14 -17.69 -24.21
N THR A 147 0.00 -17.31 -22.94
CA THR A 147 -1.24 -17.47 -22.16
C THR A 147 -2.17 -16.26 -22.22
N GLY A 148 -1.72 -15.13 -22.77
CA GLY A 148 -2.48 -13.88 -22.82
C GLY A 148 -2.45 -13.08 -21.52
N TRP A 149 -1.54 -13.39 -20.58
CA TRP A 149 -1.42 -12.61 -19.35
C TRP A 149 -0.84 -11.23 -19.61
N SER A 150 -1.45 -10.21 -19.02
CA SER A 150 -0.89 -8.86 -18.99
C SER A 150 0.25 -8.79 -17.96
N VAL A 151 1.47 -8.65 -18.45
CA VAL A 151 2.70 -8.57 -17.64
C VAL A 151 3.37 -7.20 -17.87
N PRO A 152 3.50 -6.35 -16.84
CA PRO A 152 4.09 -5.03 -16.99
C PRO A 152 5.62 -5.07 -17.11
N SER A 153 6.22 -3.90 -17.36
CA SER A 153 7.68 -3.74 -17.40
C SER A 153 8.35 -4.24 -16.11
N TYR A 154 9.61 -4.68 -16.21
CA TYR A 154 10.37 -5.16 -15.05
C TYR A 154 10.41 -4.14 -13.91
N ALA A 155 10.54 -2.84 -14.21
CA ALA A 155 10.56 -1.79 -13.18
C ALA A 155 9.25 -1.73 -12.39
N THR A 156 8.10 -1.82 -13.07
CA THR A 156 6.77 -1.85 -12.44
C THR A 156 6.58 -3.12 -11.62
N PHE A 157 6.99 -4.27 -12.18
CA PHE A 157 6.90 -5.57 -11.54
C PHE A 157 7.75 -5.63 -10.25
N PHE A 158 8.98 -5.13 -10.32
CA PHE A 158 9.90 -5.09 -9.19
C PHE A 158 9.44 -4.12 -8.09
N ARG A 159 8.74 -3.05 -8.45
CA ARG A 159 8.11 -2.16 -7.46
C ARG A 159 7.03 -2.90 -6.65
N ARG A 160 6.15 -3.65 -7.32
CA ARG A 160 5.14 -4.52 -6.67
C ARG A 160 5.80 -5.55 -5.74
N TRP A 161 6.94 -6.13 -6.15
CA TRP A 161 7.74 -7.00 -5.28
C TRP A 161 8.27 -6.29 -4.03
N LYS A 162 8.73 -5.04 -4.15
CA LYS A 162 9.24 -4.26 -3.01
C LYS A 162 8.13 -3.79 -2.05
N GLU A 163 6.90 -3.65 -2.52
CA GLU A 163 5.74 -3.31 -1.69
C GLU A 163 5.38 -4.45 -0.71
N LEU A 164 5.79 -5.69 -1.01
CA LEU A 164 5.66 -6.79 -0.07
C LEU A 164 6.54 -6.57 1.17
N SER A 165 6.00 -6.90 2.35
CA SER A 165 6.78 -6.88 3.58
C SER A 165 8.00 -7.80 3.48
N GLU A 166 9.03 -7.52 4.27
CA GLU A 166 10.22 -8.37 4.32
C GLU A 166 9.85 -9.84 4.61
N ALA A 167 8.90 -10.05 5.54
CA ALA A 167 8.38 -11.38 5.85
C ALA A 167 7.70 -12.06 4.66
N GLN A 168 6.91 -11.32 3.86
CA GLN A 168 6.27 -11.85 2.66
C GLN A 168 7.30 -12.21 1.58
N ARG A 169 8.34 -11.40 1.39
CA ARG A 169 9.43 -11.68 0.45
C ARG A 169 10.24 -12.91 0.85
N MET A 170 10.54 -13.04 2.15
CA MET A 170 11.20 -14.24 2.69
C MET A 170 10.32 -15.48 2.52
N HIS A 171 9.03 -15.37 2.82
CA HIS A 171 8.08 -16.48 2.66
C HIS A 171 8.00 -16.95 1.21
N ALA A 172 7.97 -16.01 0.26
CA ALA A 172 7.94 -16.32 -1.15
C ALA A 172 9.22 -17.00 -1.67
N ARG A 173 10.39 -16.70 -1.09
CA ARG A 173 11.68 -17.30 -1.51
C ARG A 173 12.07 -18.57 -0.75
N HIS A 174 11.78 -18.64 0.54
CA HIS A 174 12.30 -19.69 1.43
C HIS A 174 11.18 -20.60 1.99
N GLY A 175 9.92 -20.30 1.70
CA GLY A 175 8.78 -21.01 2.29
C GLY A 175 8.51 -20.60 3.74
N ARG A 176 7.48 -21.21 4.34
CA ARG A 176 6.98 -20.84 5.67
C ARG A 176 7.99 -21.13 6.79
N ASP A 177 8.63 -22.28 6.73
CA ASP A 177 9.42 -22.80 7.86
C ASP A 177 10.75 -22.07 8.02
N GLU A 178 11.46 -21.79 6.91
CA GLU A 178 12.69 -21.00 6.95
C GLU A 178 12.43 -19.53 7.28
N THR A 179 11.28 -18.99 6.86
CA THR A 179 10.88 -17.63 7.22
C THR A 179 10.61 -17.51 8.72
N ALA A 180 9.93 -18.51 9.31
CA ALA A 180 9.69 -18.56 10.75
C ALA A 180 11.01 -18.66 11.54
N LYS A 181 11.97 -19.49 11.10
CA LYS A 181 13.29 -19.62 11.75
C LYS A 181 14.13 -18.34 11.70
N ARG A 182 14.05 -17.58 10.60
CA ARG A 182 14.87 -16.35 10.40
C ARG A 182 14.25 -15.12 11.04
N LEU A 183 12.92 -15.02 11.05
CA LEU A 183 12.19 -13.93 11.70
C LEU A 183 11.94 -14.17 13.18
N SER A 184 12.11 -15.40 13.67
CA SER A 184 12.16 -15.63 15.11
C SER A 184 13.38 -14.90 15.65
N ILE A 185 13.15 -13.78 16.31
CA ILE A 185 14.10 -13.22 17.26
C ILE A 185 14.35 -14.37 18.25
N PRO A 186 15.58 -14.91 18.37
CA PRO A 186 15.83 -15.84 19.45
C PRO A 186 15.54 -15.06 20.72
N ALA A 187 14.53 -15.47 21.47
CA ALA A 187 14.31 -14.93 22.80
C ALA A 187 15.64 -15.13 23.52
N GLN A 188 16.39 -14.04 23.73
CA GLN A 188 17.50 -14.06 24.66
C GLN A 188 16.85 -14.30 26.03
N ARG A 189 16.68 -15.58 26.36
CA ARG A 189 16.39 -15.99 27.71
C ARG A 189 17.62 -15.59 28.49
N ASP A 190 17.50 -14.49 29.23
CA ASP A 190 18.54 -14.05 30.13
C ASP A 190 18.84 -15.21 31.09
N ARG A 191 19.97 -15.90 30.87
CA ARG A 191 20.38 -17.04 31.69
C ARG A 191 20.73 -16.61 33.12
N ARG A 192 20.82 -15.29 33.40
CA ARG A 192 21.22 -14.77 34.70
C ARG A 192 20.12 -14.81 35.76
N ARG A 193 18.92 -15.26 35.42
CA ARG A 193 17.87 -15.64 36.39
C ARG A 193 17.38 -17.06 36.15
N SER A 194 18.29 -18.04 36.12
CA SER A 194 17.91 -19.38 36.54
C SER A 194 17.70 -19.35 38.05
N CYS A 195 16.50 -18.96 38.50
CA CYS A 195 16.05 -19.36 39.82
C CYS A 195 16.23 -20.88 39.90
N ARG A 196 16.98 -21.34 40.91
CA ARG A 196 17.11 -22.75 41.25
C ARG A 196 15.72 -23.33 41.47
N LEU A 197 15.12 -23.86 40.42
CA LEU A 197 14.17 -24.95 40.52
C LEU A 197 15.05 -26.20 40.53
N SER A 198 15.20 -26.80 41.71
CA SER A 198 15.79 -28.12 41.80
C SER A 198 14.97 -29.06 40.93
N TRP A 199 15.58 -29.51 39.85
CA TRP A 199 15.07 -30.61 39.05
C TRP A 199 15.08 -31.86 39.95
N PHE A 200 13.91 -32.26 40.43
CA PHE A 200 13.71 -33.60 40.99
C PHE A 200 13.41 -34.54 39.81
N PRO A 201 14.27 -35.53 39.53
CA PRO A 201 13.88 -36.59 38.60
C PRO A 201 12.79 -37.42 39.29
N TRP A 202 11.59 -37.41 38.70
CA TRP A 202 10.50 -38.30 39.06
C TRP A 202 10.88 -39.70 38.56
N THR A 203 11.57 -40.49 39.38
CA THR A 203 11.78 -41.91 39.11
C THR A 203 10.51 -42.66 39.50
N GLY A 204 9.67 -42.90 38.50
CA GLY A 204 8.61 -43.89 38.58
C GLY A 204 9.22 -45.28 38.68
N ALA A 205 9.09 -45.92 39.85
CA ALA A 205 9.08 -47.37 40.00
C ALA A 205 8.42 -47.74 41.32
N ARG A 206 7.08 -47.75 41.34
CA ARG A 206 6.30 -48.45 42.35
C ARG A 206 5.92 -49.82 41.77
N SER A 207 6.70 -50.85 42.04
CA SER A 207 6.22 -52.24 41.96
C SER A 207 5.91 -52.72 43.37
N ILE A 208 4.61 -52.88 43.65
CA ILE A 208 4.12 -53.57 44.83
C ILE A 208 4.04 -55.05 44.47
N SER A 209 4.76 -55.90 45.20
CA SER A 209 4.49 -57.32 45.37
C SER A 209 4.73 -57.60 46.86
N GLY A 210 3.71 -57.76 47.71
CA GLY A 210 2.87 -58.96 47.79
C GLY A 210 3.70 -60.08 48.44
N TRP A 211 4.03 -59.99 49.74
CA TRP A 211 3.36 -60.60 50.92
C TRP A 211 3.46 -62.13 51.05
N THR A 212 3.67 -62.56 52.31
CA THR A 212 3.66 -63.92 52.89
C THR A 212 4.93 -64.75 52.67
N GLY A 213 5.49 -65.48 53.64
CA GLY A 213 5.11 -65.80 55.01
C GLY A 213 5.74 -67.14 55.42
N ALA A 214 6.30 -67.19 56.62
CA ALA A 214 6.46 -68.35 57.50
C ALA A 214 7.49 -69.49 57.21
N THR A 215 8.37 -69.65 58.23
CA THR A 215 8.79 -70.89 58.92
C THR A 215 9.81 -71.88 58.30
N ALA A 216 11.03 -71.80 58.84
CA ALA A 216 11.77 -72.85 59.56
C ALA A 216 11.85 -74.31 59.04
N ARG A 217 13.08 -74.78 58.75
CA ARG A 217 13.82 -75.77 59.59
C ARG A 217 15.20 -76.15 59.02
N ARG A 218 16.18 -76.10 59.93
CA ARG A 218 17.34 -77.00 60.20
C ARG A 218 17.89 -77.92 59.09
N ARG A 219 19.22 -77.94 58.99
CA ARG A 219 20.16 -79.09 59.13
C ARG A 219 21.56 -78.50 59.38
N GLY A 220 22.42 -79.01 60.24
CA GLY A 220 22.47 -80.21 61.09
C GLY A 220 23.66 -80.03 62.05
N PRO A 221 24.56 -81.01 62.17
CA PRO A 221 24.36 -82.40 62.57
C PRO A 221 24.32 -82.57 64.10
#